data_AF-V4QNG3-F1
#
_entry.id   AF-V4QNG3-F1
#
_cell.length_a   1.000
_cell.length_b   1.000
_cell.length_c   1.000
_cell.angle_alpha   90.00
_cell.angle_beta   90.00
_cell.angle_gamma   90.00
#
_symmetry.space_group_name_H-M   'P 1'
#
loop_
_entity.id
_entity.type
_entity.pdbx_description
1 polymer ?
#
loop_
_entity_poly.entity_id
_entity_poly.type
_entity_poly.pdbx_seq_one_letter_code
_entity_poly.pdbx_strand_id
1 'polypeptide(L)'
;MRHDPASAAIIIMLRALKMYGMAQAVGELTEQGSPAFESAMPILSQLLKAETAEREVRSIAYQIKSARFPAYKDLSGYDFASGEVN
;
A
#
# COMPACT_ATOMS: atom_id res chain seq x y z
N MET A 1 0.69 -30.60 1.89
CA MET A 1 0.87 -29.16 2.11
C MET A 1 -0.17 -28.42 1.28
N ARG A 2 -1.21 -27.89 1.91
CA ARG A 2 -2.26 -27.14 1.22
C ARG A 2 -1.72 -25.72 1.02
N HIS A 3 -1.30 -25.39 -0.20
CA HIS A 3 -0.95 -24.00 -0.52
C HIS A 3 -2.26 -23.20 -0.53
N ASP A 4 -2.47 -22.39 0.51
CA ASP A 4 -3.53 -21.39 0.50
C ASP A 4 -3.06 -20.18 -0.32
N PRO A 5 -3.68 -19.87 -1.48
CA PRO A 5 -3.28 -18.73 -2.30
C PRO A 5 -3.42 -17.39 -1.55
N ALA A 6 -4.32 -17.29 -0.57
CA ALA A 6 -4.54 -16.06 0.18
C ALA A 6 -3.38 -15.75 1.15
N SER A 7 -2.77 -16.77 1.77
CA SER A 7 -1.62 -16.57 2.67
C SER A 7 -0.36 -16.21 1.87
N ALA A 8 -0.16 -16.84 0.71
CA ALA A 8 0.91 -16.47 -0.21
C ALA A 8 0.82 -15.00 -0.65
N ALA A 9 -0.38 -14.51 -0.97
CA ALA A 9 -0.61 -13.11 -1.32
C ALA A 9 -0.23 -12.16 -0.16
N ILE A 10 -0.61 -12.50 1.08
CA ILE A 10 -0.25 -11.72 2.28
C ILE A 10 1.27 -11.65 2.47
N ILE A 11 1.98 -12.77 2.29
CA ILE A 11 3.45 -12.82 2.37
C ILE A 11 4.10 -11.91 1.33
N ILE A 12 3.60 -11.92 0.09
CA ILE A 12 4.09 -11.06 -0.99
C ILE A 12 3.87 -9.58 -0.64
N MET A 13 2.67 -9.21 -0.18
CA MET A 13 2.36 -7.84 0.23
C MET A 13 3.26 -7.35 1.38
N LEU A 14 3.49 -8.19 2.40
CA LEU A 14 4.39 -7.87 3.51
C LEU A 14 5.84 -7.64 3.05
N ARG A 15 6.33 -8.48 2.11
CA ARG A 15 7.67 -8.29 1.52
C ARG A 15 7.77 -6.99 0.72
N ALA A 16 6.74 -6.64 -0.04
CA ALA A 16 6.68 -5.36 -0.76
C ALA A 16 6.75 -4.15 0.20
N LEU A 17 6.14 -4.29 1.39
CA LEU A 17 6.21 -3.30 2.47
C LEU A 17 7.51 -3.35 3.29
N LYS A 18 8.47 -4.20 2.92
CA LYS A 18 9.73 -4.48 3.62
C LYS A 18 9.57 -5.07 5.03
N MET A 19 8.43 -5.70 5.32
CA MET A 19 8.12 -6.33 6.61
C MET A 19 8.55 -7.80 6.64
N TYR A 20 9.84 -8.07 6.42
CA TYR A 20 10.34 -9.44 6.24
C TYR A 20 10.11 -10.36 7.45
N GLY A 21 10.28 -9.86 8.67
CA GLY A 21 10.00 -10.64 9.88
C GLY A 21 8.53 -11.02 10.03
N MET A 22 7.62 -10.12 9.65
CA MET A 22 6.18 -10.44 9.64
C MET A 22 5.84 -11.43 8.53
N ALA A 23 6.46 -11.31 7.37
CA ALA A 23 6.29 -12.25 6.26
C ALA A 23 6.73 -13.67 6.64
N GLN A 24 7.81 -13.79 7.42
CA GLN A 24 8.25 -15.07 7.98
C GLN A 24 7.23 -15.61 9.00
N ALA A 25 6.82 -14.79 9.97
CA ALA A 25 5.86 -15.20 11.00
C ALA A 25 4.52 -15.66 10.42
N VAL A 26 4.04 -15.01 9.34
CA VAL A 26 2.83 -15.45 8.61
C VAL A 26 3.03 -16.81 7.96
N GLY A 27 4.22 -17.11 7.42
CA GLY A 27 4.54 -18.43 6.89
C GLY A 27 4.43 -19.52 7.96
N GLU A 28 5.05 -19.28 9.12
CA GLU A 28 5.00 -20.19 10.27
C GLU A 28 3.56 -20.37 10.80
N LEU A 29 2.77 -19.29 10.89
CA LEU A 29 1.36 -19.36 11.30
C LEU A 29 0.47 -20.10 10.28
N THR A 30 0.79 -19.99 8.99
CA THR A 30 0.09 -20.72 7.93
C THR A 30 0.37 -22.21 8.04
N GLU A 31 1.61 -22.60 8.35
CA GLU A 31 1.98 -24.00 8.60
C GLU A 31 1.31 -24.58 9.84
N GLN A 32 1.11 -23.75 10.88
CA GLN A 32 0.37 -24.15 12.09
C GLN A 32 -1.12 -24.42 11.83
N GLY A 33 -1.72 -23.81 10.80
CA GLY A 33 -3.10 -24.09 10.38
C GLY A 33 -4.16 -23.75 11.44
N SER A 34 -3.94 -22.72 12.26
CA SER A 34 -4.90 -22.30 13.29
C SER A 34 -6.18 -21.69 12.67
N PRO A 35 -7.39 -22.15 13.05
CA PRO A 35 -8.65 -21.56 12.58
C PRO A 35 -8.79 -20.06 12.92
N ALA A 36 -8.19 -19.62 14.03
CA ALA A 36 -8.20 -18.22 14.42
C ALA A 36 -7.37 -17.37 13.43
N PHE A 37 -6.27 -17.92 12.91
CA PHE A 37 -5.45 -17.23 11.91
C PHE A 37 -6.15 -17.21 10.55
N GLU A 38 -6.72 -18.33 10.12
CA GLU A 38 -7.48 -18.42 8.87
C GLU A 38 -8.64 -17.40 8.83
N SER A 39 -9.36 -17.24 9.94
CA SER A 39 -10.44 -16.25 10.04
C SER A 39 -9.95 -14.79 10.06
N ALA A 40 -8.70 -14.53 10.43
CA ALA A 40 -8.08 -13.20 10.39
C ALA A 40 -7.52 -12.83 9.01
N MET A 41 -7.37 -13.78 8.08
CA MET A 41 -6.78 -13.51 6.76
C MET A 41 -7.50 -12.41 5.95
N PRO A 42 -8.84 -12.34 5.91
CA PRO A 42 -9.53 -11.30 5.15
C PRO A 42 -9.25 -9.89 5.67
N ILE A 43 -9.26 -9.70 6.98
CA ILE A 43 -8.99 -8.39 7.58
C ILE A 43 -7.53 -7.98 7.40
N LEU A 44 -6.59 -8.91 7.55
CA LEU A 44 -5.17 -8.66 7.27
C LEU A 44 -4.96 -8.22 5.82
N SER A 45 -5.62 -8.89 4.86
CA SER A 45 -5.56 -8.51 3.44
C SER A 45 -6.08 -7.09 3.19
N GLN A 46 -7.18 -6.70 3.82
CA GLN A 46 -7.73 -5.34 3.70
C GLN A 46 -6.80 -4.28 4.29
N LEU A 47 -6.24 -4.53 5.47
CA LEU A 47 -5.30 -3.61 6.11
C LEU A 47 -4.02 -3.41 5.28
N LEU A 48 -3.46 -4.48 4.71
CA LEU A 48 -2.27 -4.39 3.87
C LEU A 48 -2.52 -3.62 2.57
N LYS A 49 -3.69 -3.78 1.97
CA LYS A 49 -4.10 -2.98 0.80
C LYS A 49 -4.19 -1.49 1.15
N ALA A 50 -4.82 -1.15 2.28
CA ALA A 50 -4.93 0.23 2.74
C ALA A 50 -3.56 0.86 3.02
N GLU A 51 -2.66 0.15 3.71
CA GLU A 51 -1.29 0.61 3.98
C GLU A 51 -0.50 0.85 2.68
N THR A 52 -0.67 -0.03 1.68
CA THR A 52 0.02 0.10 0.40
C THR A 52 -0.46 1.35 -0.35
N ALA A 53 -1.78 1.57 -0.41
CA ALA A 53 -2.37 2.75 -1.04
C ALA A 53 -1.90 4.06 -0.38
N GLU A 54 -1.91 4.11 0.96
CA GLU A 54 -1.45 5.28 1.72
C GLU A 54 0.04 5.57 1.48
N ARG A 55 0.88 4.54 1.41
CA ARG A 55 2.30 4.70 1.08
C ARG A 55 2.53 5.22 -0.33
N GLU A 56 1.75 4.77 -1.31
CA GLU A 56 1.85 5.25 -2.70
C GLU A 56 1.50 6.74 -2.78
N VAL A 57 0.37 7.15 -2.19
CA VAL A 57 -0.04 8.56 -2.12
C VAL A 57 1.04 9.42 -1.47
N ARG A 58 1.58 8.95 -0.34
CA ARG A 58 2.64 9.64 0.39
C ARG A 58 3.93 9.73 -0.43
N SER A 59 4.32 8.67 -1.12
CA SER A 59 5.50 8.63 -2.00
C SER A 59 5.38 9.65 -3.14
N ILE A 60 4.22 9.71 -3.80
CA ILE A 60 3.94 10.69 -4.85
C ILE A 60 4.03 12.11 -4.29
N ALA A 61 3.41 12.38 -3.15
CA ALA A 61 3.48 13.69 -2.50
C ALA A 61 4.93 14.10 -2.17
N TYR A 62 5.75 13.16 -1.68
CA TYR A 62 7.18 13.41 -1.46
C TYR A 62 7.94 13.71 -2.75
N GLN A 63 7.70 12.97 -3.83
CA GLN A 63 8.37 13.17 -5.12
C GLN A 63 8.00 14.53 -5.74
N ILE A 64 6.71 14.88 -5.76
CA ILE A 64 6.21 16.18 -6.25
C ILE A 64 6.86 17.32 -5.46
N LYS A 65 6.86 17.21 -4.13
CA LYS A 65 7.48 18.20 -3.24
C LYS A 65 8.99 18.33 -3.49
N SER A 66 9.69 17.20 -3.63
CA SER A 66 11.13 17.17 -3.87
C SER A 66 11.51 17.78 -5.22
N ALA A 67 10.73 17.47 -6.27
CA ALA A 67 10.91 18.02 -7.61
C ALA A 67 10.55 19.52 -7.72
N ARG A 68 10.05 20.13 -6.63
CA ARG A 68 9.53 21.50 -6.60
C ARG A 68 8.47 21.75 -7.66
N PHE A 69 7.75 20.70 -8.05
CA PHE A 69 6.58 20.90 -8.90
C PHE A 69 5.56 21.73 -8.12
N PRO A 70 4.89 22.70 -8.76
CA PRO A 70 3.77 23.38 -8.14
C PRO A 70 2.81 22.33 -7.59
N ALA A 71 2.37 22.51 -6.33
CA ALA A 71 1.32 21.64 -5.78
C ALA A 71 0.16 21.62 -6.79
N TYR A 72 -0.34 20.43 -7.10
CA TYR A 72 -1.34 20.18 -8.13
C TYR A 72 -2.46 21.24 -8.03
N LYS A 73 -2.45 22.23 -8.92
CA LYS A 73 -3.58 23.16 -9.09
C LYS A 73 -4.63 22.35 -9.83
N ASP A 74 -5.71 21.98 -9.14
CA ASP A 74 -6.87 21.51 -9.88
C ASP A 74 -7.41 22.65 -10.78
N LEU A 75 -8.30 22.33 -11.71
CA LEU A 75 -8.92 23.33 -12.58
C LEU A 75 -9.70 24.42 -11.81
N SER A 76 -10.06 24.17 -10.54
CA SER A 76 -10.76 25.13 -9.68
C SER A 76 -9.82 26.11 -8.95
N GLY A 77 -8.53 25.76 -8.80
CA GLY A 77 -7.46 26.61 -8.26
C GLY A 77 -6.54 27.21 -9.32
N TYR A 78 -6.83 26.97 -10.60
CA TYR A 78 -6.12 27.60 -11.71
C TYR A 78 -6.62 29.03 -11.93
N ASP A 79 -5.77 30.01 -11.59
CA ASP A 79 -6.00 31.41 -11.92
C ASP A 79 -5.62 31.67 -13.38
N PHE A 80 -6.63 31.66 -14.26
CA PHE A 80 -6.48 31.94 -15.69
C PHE A 80 -5.98 33.37 -15.98
N ALA A 81 -6.01 34.30 -15.01
CA ALA A 81 -5.49 35.65 -15.18
C ALA A 81 -3.94 35.71 -15.22
N SER A 82 -3.27 34.59 -14.90
CA SER A 82 -1.81 34.48 -14.87
C SER A 82 -1.20 33.82 -16.12
N GLY A 83 -2.00 33.50 -17.14
CA GLY A 83 -1.53 32.94 -18.41
C GLY A 83 -1.07 34.01 -19.40
N GLU A 84 0.15 33.88 -19.94
CA GLU A 84 0.74 34.75 -20.98
C GLU A 84 0.09 34.56 -22.37
N VAL A 85 -1.24 34.53 -22.46
CA VAL A 85 -1.96 34.56 -23.73
C VAL A 85 -3.02 35.66 -23.67
N ASN A 86 -2.57 36.88 -23.96
CA ASN A 86 -3.37 38.00 -24.44
C ASN A 86 -2.60 38.67 -25.58
#